data_AF-A0A2J8UJZ2-F1
#
_entry.id   AF-A0A2J8UJZ2-F1
#
_cell.length_a   1.000
_cell.length_b   1.000
_cell.length_c   1.000
_cell.angle_alpha   90.00
_cell.angle_beta   90.00
_cell.angle_gamma   90.00
#
_symmetry.space_group_name_H-M   'P 1'
#
loop_
_entity.id
_entity.type
_entity.pdbx_description
1 polymer ?
#
loop_
_entity_poly.entity_id
_entity_poly.type
_entity_poly.pdbx_seq_one_letter_code
_entity_poly.pdbx_strand_id
1 'polypeptide(L)'
;ALETRAQRAQGGPVWGGRRTEPRLTRSCRGAFRSPFLPATFEKTLYCPHVERPSPKSGQADGTSEESLHLDIKKLKEKRDMLDKEISQFISEGYSVDELEDHITQLHEYNDIKDVGQMLMGKLAVIRGVTTKELYPEFGLDMND
;
A
#
# COMPACT_ATOMS: atom_id res chain seq x y z
N ALA A 1 54.28 -20.96 -36.25
CA ALA A 1 54.27 -20.33 -37.59
C ALA A 1 52.85 -20.43 -38.14
N LEU A 2 52.30 -19.28 -38.56
CA LEU A 2 51.05 -19.07 -39.35
C LEU A 2 49.75 -19.36 -38.54
N GLU A 3 48.87 -18.43 -38.13
CA GLU A 3 48.40 -17.12 -38.64
C GLU A 3 47.88 -17.25 -40.09
N THR A 4 46.58 -17.17 -40.40
CA THR A 4 45.67 -15.99 -40.48
C THR A 4 44.34 -16.55 -41.09
N ARG A 5 43.08 -16.13 -40.85
CA ARG A 5 42.35 -14.90 -41.25
C ARG A 5 40.83 -15.22 -41.10
N ALA A 6 40.04 -14.59 -40.24
CA ALA A 6 39.31 -13.31 -40.37
C ALA A 6 38.21 -13.23 -41.45
N GLN A 7 36.94 -13.18 -41.00
CA GLN A 7 35.79 -12.39 -41.51
C GLN A 7 34.90 -12.14 -40.27
N ARG A 8 34.67 -10.95 -39.68
CA ARG A 8 34.28 -9.59 -40.10
C ARG A 8 32.90 -9.49 -40.78
N ALA A 9 31.88 -9.29 -39.95
CA ALA A 9 30.77 -8.35 -40.18
C ALA A 9 30.62 -7.57 -38.86
N GLN A 10 30.99 -6.27 -38.80
CA GLN A 10 30.15 -5.10 -39.11
C GLN A 10 28.81 -5.13 -38.32
N GLY A 11 28.48 -4.23 -37.39
CA GLY A 11 29.16 -3.05 -36.87
C GLY A 11 28.22 -2.20 -36.01
N GLY A 12 28.61 -1.97 -34.75
CA GLY A 12 28.37 -0.77 -33.90
C GLY A 12 26.94 -0.31 -33.54
N PRO A 13 26.78 0.72 -32.67
CA PRO A 13 27.82 1.46 -31.91
C PRO A 13 27.54 1.53 -30.38
N VAL A 14 28.59 1.39 -29.56
CA VAL A 14 29.32 2.47 -28.84
C VAL A 14 28.52 3.15 -27.71
N TRP A 15 28.90 2.76 -26.49
CA TRP A 15 28.64 3.46 -25.24
C TRP A 15 29.58 4.66 -25.12
N GLY A 16 29.05 5.86 -24.90
CA GLY A 16 29.83 7.01 -24.46
C GLY A 16 29.30 8.35 -24.97
N GLY A 17 28.77 9.18 -24.05
CA GLY A 17 28.43 10.57 -24.35
C GLY A 17 27.64 11.24 -23.24
N ARG A 18 28.32 11.61 -22.14
CA ARG A 18 27.80 12.65 -21.25
C ARG A 18 27.68 13.95 -22.04
N ARG A 19 26.45 14.44 -22.18
CA ARG A 19 26.16 15.85 -22.46
C ARG A 19 25.09 16.31 -21.48
N THR A 20 25.51 17.13 -20.53
CA THR A 20 24.69 18.02 -19.73
C THR A 20 24.11 19.14 -20.62
N GLU A 21 23.13 19.85 -20.06
CA GLU A 21 22.37 21.04 -20.57
C GLU A 21 20.91 20.76 -20.99
N PRO A 22 19.99 21.72 -20.85
CA PRO A 22 19.44 22.21 -19.58
C PRO A 22 17.90 22.09 -19.53
N ARG A 23 17.35 22.25 -18.31
CA ARG A 23 15.91 22.34 -17.98
C ARG A 23 15.03 22.90 -19.11
N LEU A 24 14.12 22.06 -19.59
CA LEU A 24 12.84 22.51 -20.16
C LEU A 24 11.72 21.79 -19.40
N THR A 25 11.06 22.50 -18.51
CA THR A 25 9.85 22.03 -17.83
C THR A 25 8.73 21.91 -18.85
N ARG A 26 8.50 20.71 -19.37
CA ARG A 26 7.35 20.41 -20.23
C ARG A 26 6.31 19.67 -19.39
N SER A 27 5.29 20.42 -18.99
CA SER A 27 4.10 19.91 -18.31
C SER A 27 3.35 18.97 -19.25
N CYS A 28 3.41 17.67 -18.97
CA CYS A 28 2.62 16.65 -19.65
C CYS A 28 1.52 16.19 -18.68
N ARG A 29 0.34 16.79 -18.79
CA ARG A 29 -0.89 16.20 -18.24
C ARG A 29 -1.26 15.00 -19.12
N GLY A 30 -0.81 13.82 -18.75
CA GLY A 30 -1.22 12.56 -19.35
C GLY A 30 -1.45 11.55 -18.24
N ALA A 31 -2.70 11.10 -18.07
CA ALA A 31 -3.06 10.09 -17.09
C ALA A 31 -2.55 8.71 -17.55
N PHE A 32 -1.62 8.14 -16.80
CA PHE A 32 -1.19 6.76 -16.98
C PHE A 32 -2.30 5.85 -16.43
N ARG A 33 -3.05 5.17 -17.30
CA ARG A 33 -4.11 4.24 -16.88
C ARG A 33 -3.55 2.82 -16.81
N SER A 34 -3.42 2.29 -15.59
CA SER A 34 -3.07 0.88 -15.35
C SER A 34 -4.34 0.00 -15.44
N PRO A 35 -4.31 -1.20 -16.05
CA PRO A 35 -5.54 -1.97 -16.34
C PRO A 35 -6.12 -2.79 -15.18
N PHE A 36 -5.52 -2.75 -13.98
CA PHE A 36 -5.84 -3.69 -12.89
C PHE A 36 -6.15 -3.04 -11.54
N LEU A 37 -6.87 -1.91 -11.54
CA LEU A 37 -7.45 -1.35 -10.31
C LEU A 37 -8.98 -1.30 -10.41
N PRO A 38 -9.73 -1.84 -9.43
CA PRO A 38 -11.18 -1.73 -9.39
C PRO A 38 -11.60 -0.25 -9.25
N ALA A 39 -12.61 0.15 -10.03
CA ALA A 39 -13.04 1.53 -10.26
C ALA A 39 -13.69 2.25 -9.06
N THR A 40 -13.38 1.85 -7.82
CA THR A 40 -13.96 2.42 -6.59
C THR A 40 -12.92 3.03 -5.65
N PHE A 41 -11.63 3.03 -5.99
CA PHE A 41 -10.55 3.46 -5.08
C PHE A 41 -9.75 4.70 -5.54
N GLU A 42 -10.37 5.62 -6.29
CA GLU A 42 -9.78 6.93 -6.66
C GLU A 42 -10.67 8.11 -6.23
N LYS A 43 -11.23 8.08 -5.01
CA LYS A 43 -12.00 9.22 -4.47
C LYS A 43 -11.44 9.87 -3.22
N THR A 44 -10.26 9.47 -2.76
CA THR A 44 -9.61 10.04 -1.57
C THR A 44 -8.27 10.68 -1.91
N LEU A 45 -8.27 11.60 -2.88
CA LEU A 45 -7.21 12.62 -3.05
C LEU A 45 -7.70 13.71 -4.03
N TYR A 46 -8.85 14.31 -3.71
CA TYR A 46 -9.28 15.58 -4.28
C TYR A 46 -9.77 16.44 -3.12
N CYS A 47 -8.95 17.39 -2.66
CA CYS A 47 -9.41 18.41 -1.73
C CYS A 47 -10.51 19.21 -2.43
N PRO A 48 -11.76 19.21 -1.93
CA PRO A 48 -12.77 20.10 -2.46
C PRO A 48 -12.26 21.53 -2.26
N HIS A 49 -12.17 22.27 -3.34
CA HIS A 49 -11.90 23.69 -3.34
C HIS A 49 -13.01 24.37 -2.52
N VAL A 50 -12.72 24.73 -1.27
CA VAL A 50 -13.66 25.47 -0.43
C VAL A 50 -13.74 26.88 -1.00
N GLU A 51 -14.83 27.21 -1.68
CA GLU A 51 -15.16 28.59 -2.05
C GLU A 51 -15.21 29.44 -0.79
N ARG A 52 -14.36 30.47 -0.74
CA ARG A 52 -14.30 31.43 0.36
C ARG A 52 -15.49 32.39 0.23
N PRO A 53 -16.48 32.40 1.14
CA PRO A 53 -17.57 33.36 1.08
C PRO A 53 -17.03 34.76 1.40
N SER A 54 -17.39 35.74 0.57
CA SER A 54 -17.09 37.15 0.83
C SER A 54 -17.83 37.65 2.09
N PRO A 55 -17.24 38.60 2.84
CA PRO A 55 -17.81 39.07 4.10
C PRO A 55 -19.02 39.96 3.81
N LYS A 56 -20.23 39.48 4.10
CA LYS A 56 -21.39 40.35 4.29
C LYS A 56 -21.42 40.83 5.73
N SER A 57 -21.34 42.15 5.87
CA SER A 57 -21.58 42.91 7.09
C SER A 57 -22.94 42.58 7.71
N GLY A 58 -22.98 42.47 9.04
CA GLY A 58 -24.18 42.71 9.83
C GLY A 58 -24.79 41.49 10.52
N GLN A 59 -24.23 41.14 11.69
CA GLN A 59 -24.93 40.93 12.97
C GLN A 59 -23.96 40.18 13.90
N ALA A 60 -23.41 40.91 14.89
CA ALA A 60 -22.81 40.30 16.06
C ALA A 60 -23.98 39.78 16.92
N ASP A 61 -24.49 38.61 16.56
CA ASP A 61 -25.38 37.86 17.44
C ASP A 61 -24.46 37.10 18.41
N GLY A 62 -24.49 37.53 19.67
CA GLY A 62 -23.68 36.95 20.73
C GLY A 62 -24.08 35.50 20.91
N THR A 63 -23.30 34.59 20.32
CA THR A 63 -23.15 33.26 20.91
C THR A 63 -22.69 33.51 22.34
N SER A 64 -23.62 33.42 23.29
CA SER A 64 -23.36 33.86 24.66
C SER A 64 -22.14 33.10 25.17
N GLU A 65 -21.24 33.79 25.87
CA GLU A 65 -20.03 33.17 26.41
C GLU A 65 -20.36 31.88 27.19
N GLU A 66 -21.54 31.82 27.81
CA GLU A 66 -22.08 30.63 28.46
C GLU A 66 -22.32 29.44 27.52
N SER A 67 -22.81 29.66 26.29
CA SER A 67 -22.94 28.61 25.28
C SER A 67 -21.58 28.00 24.94
N LEU A 68 -20.55 28.85 24.78
CA LEU A 68 -19.19 28.40 24.50
C LEU A 68 -18.60 27.63 25.69
N HIS A 69 -18.83 28.10 26.92
CA HIS A 69 -18.42 27.39 28.14
C HIS A 69 -19.10 26.03 28.28
N LEU A 70 -20.39 25.94 27.95
CA LEU A 70 -21.15 24.68 27.91
C LEU A 70 -20.56 23.69 26.89
N ASP A 71 -20.20 24.17 25.71
CA ASP A 71 -19.64 23.31 24.67
C ASP A 71 -18.23 22.83 25.03
N ILE A 72 -17.39 23.70 25.61
CA ILE A 72 -16.08 23.31 26.15
C ILE A 72 -16.25 22.23 27.22
N LYS A 73 -17.23 22.37 28.12
CA LYS A 73 -17.51 21.37 29.16
C LYS A 73 -17.92 20.04 28.54
N LYS A 74 -18.87 20.04 27.59
CA LYS A 74 -19.30 18.82 26.88
C LYS A 74 -18.15 18.14 26.13
N LEU A 75 -17.27 18.91 25.49
CA LEU A 75 -16.11 18.36 24.78
C LEU A 75 -15.11 17.71 25.74
N LYS A 76 -14.89 18.30 26.92
CA LYS A 76 -14.05 17.70 27.97
C LYS A 76 -14.65 16.40 28.49
N GLU A 77 -15.95 16.38 28.78
CA GLU A 77 -16.64 15.16 29.21
C GLU A 77 -16.54 14.04 28.15
N LYS A 78 -16.70 14.37 26.86
CA LYS A 78 -16.50 13.41 25.77
C LYS A 78 -15.08 12.89 25.67
N ARG A 79 -14.09 13.76 25.78
CA ARG A 79 -12.68 13.35 25.82
C ARG A 79 -12.43 12.37 26.97
N ASP A 80 -12.91 12.69 28.17
CA ASP A 80 -12.70 11.85 29.36
C ASP A 80 -13.39 10.49 29.24
N MET A 81 -14.53 10.40 28.53
CA MET A 81 -15.15 9.12 28.20
C MET A 81 -14.30 8.31 27.22
N LEU A 82 -13.83 8.94 26.13
CA LEU A 82 -12.99 8.27 25.14
C LEU A 82 -11.65 7.80 25.74
N ASP A 83 -11.02 8.60 26.60
CA ASP A 83 -9.77 8.23 27.28
C ASP A 83 -9.96 6.99 28.18
N LYS A 84 -11.14 6.83 28.80
CA LYS A 84 -11.48 5.64 29.58
C LYS A 84 -11.69 4.42 28.69
N GLU A 85 -12.39 4.56 27.57
CA GLU A 85 -12.59 3.47 26.60
C GLU A 85 -11.25 3.00 26.02
N ILE A 86 -10.37 3.93 25.65
CA ILE A 86 -9.01 3.62 25.18
C ILE A 86 -8.22 2.89 26.27
N SER A 87 -8.26 3.38 27.50
CA SER A 87 -7.56 2.73 28.63
C SER A 87 -8.09 1.32 28.90
N GLN A 88 -9.40 1.10 28.75
CA GLN A 88 -10.00 -0.21 28.87
C GLN A 88 -9.47 -1.17 27.80
N PHE A 89 -9.49 -0.78 26.52
CA PHE A 89 -8.98 -1.63 25.43
C PHE A 89 -7.50 -1.98 25.62
N ILE A 90 -6.67 -1.02 26.04
CA ILE A 90 -5.26 -1.28 26.32
C ILE A 90 -5.11 -2.26 27.50
N SER A 91 -5.92 -2.12 28.55
CA SER A 91 -5.87 -3.03 29.71
C SER A 91 -6.36 -4.45 29.39
N GLU A 92 -7.25 -4.60 28.41
CA GLU A 92 -7.69 -5.87 27.85
C GLU A 92 -6.63 -6.50 26.92
N GLY A 93 -5.54 -5.78 26.63
CA GLY A 93 -4.42 -6.25 25.82
C GLY A 93 -4.55 -5.95 24.34
N TYR A 94 -5.48 -5.08 23.92
CA TYR A 94 -5.59 -4.67 22.53
C TYR A 94 -4.55 -3.59 22.20
N SER A 95 -3.53 -3.97 21.45
CA SER A 95 -2.56 -3.05 20.86
C SER A 95 -2.75 -2.97 19.35
N VAL A 96 -2.74 -1.75 18.80
CA VAL A 96 -2.79 -1.53 17.35
C VAL A 96 -1.51 -2.04 16.68
N ASP A 97 -0.38 -1.95 17.38
CA ASP A 97 0.92 -2.36 16.85
C ASP A 97 1.01 -3.89 16.67
N GLU A 98 0.42 -4.65 17.60
CA GLU A 98 0.35 -6.12 17.50
C GLU A 98 -0.50 -6.60 16.30
N LEU A 99 -1.52 -5.83 15.94
CA LEU A 99 -2.39 -6.16 14.81
C LEU A 99 -1.65 -6.05 13.48
N GLU A 100 -0.87 -4.99 13.30
CA GLU A 100 -0.07 -4.79 12.07
C GLU A 100 1.02 -5.86 11.92
N ASP A 101 1.65 -6.25 13.04
CA ASP A 101 2.61 -7.35 13.08
C ASP A 101 1.95 -8.69 12.65
N HIS A 102 0.75 -8.98 13.15
CA HIS A 102 0.02 -10.19 12.75
C HIS A 102 -0.43 -10.17 11.29
N ILE A 103 -0.83 -9.01 10.75
CA ILE A 103 -1.16 -8.85 9.32
C ILE A 103 0.09 -9.14 8.47
N THR A 104 1.24 -8.60 8.86
CA THR A 104 2.51 -8.82 8.18
C THR A 104 2.89 -10.31 8.18
N GLN A 105 2.80 -10.98 9.32
CA GLN A 105 3.07 -12.40 9.46
C GLN A 105 2.17 -13.27 8.58
N LEU A 106 0.89 -12.92 8.45
CA LEU A 106 -0.04 -13.63 7.56
C LEU A 106 0.33 -13.47 6.08
N HIS A 107 0.78 -12.29 5.68
CA HIS A 107 1.26 -12.07 4.30
C HIS A 107 2.53 -12.88 4.02
N GLU A 108 3.51 -12.84 4.93
CA GLU A 108 4.74 -13.63 4.80
C GLU A 108 4.45 -15.15 4.75
N TYR A 109 3.54 -15.63 5.59
CA TYR A 109 3.08 -17.01 5.56
C TYR A 109 2.46 -17.38 4.22
N ASN A 110 1.53 -16.56 3.71
CA ASN A 110 0.87 -16.82 2.43
C ASN A 110 1.86 -16.81 1.26
N ASP A 111 2.81 -15.87 1.24
CA ASP A 111 3.84 -15.81 0.20
C ASP A 111 4.67 -17.09 0.16
N ILE A 112 5.09 -17.59 1.33
CA ILE A 112 5.86 -18.85 1.43
C ILE A 112 4.97 -20.06 1.07
N LYS A 113 3.72 -20.10 1.54
CA LYS A 113 2.73 -21.15 1.22
C LYS A 113 2.52 -21.24 -0.29
N ASP A 114 2.36 -20.11 -0.98
CA ASP A 114 2.14 -20.04 -2.42
C ASP A 114 3.35 -20.52 -3.22
N VAL A 115 4.56 -20.11 -2.82
CA VAL A 115 5.81 -20.62 -3.43
C VAL A 115 5.95 -22.12 -3.22
N GLY A 116 5.69 -22.61 -2.00
CA GLY A 116 5.72 -24.04 -1.68
C GLY A 116 4.72 -24.83 -2.53
N GLN A 117 3.48 -24.35 -2.64
CA GLN A 117 2.44 -24.98 -3.43
C GLN A 117 2.77 -25.00 -4.93
N MET A 118 3.37 -23.93 -5.45
CA MET A 118 3.85 -23.89 -6.83
C MET A 118 4.94 -24.94 -7.09
N LEU A 119 5.90 -25.08 -6.17
CA LEU A 119 6.96 -26.09 -6.29
C LEU A 119 6.39 -27.51 -6.22
N MET A 120 5.45 -27.74 -5.31
CA MET A 120 4.74 -29.02 -5.19
C MET A 120 3.94 -29.36 -6.45
N GLY A 121 3.25 -28.39 -7.05
CA GLY A 121 2.57 -28.57 -8.33
C GLY A 121 3.52 -28.98 -9.46
N LYS A 122 4.71 -28.36 -9.54
CA LYS A 122 5.75 -28.75 -10.51
C LYS A 122 6.28 -30.16 -10.24
N LEU A 123 6.51 -30.50 -8.98
CA LEU A 123 7.00 -31.83 -8.58
C LEU A 123 5.99 -32.93 -8.90
N ALA A 124 4.71 -32.68 -8.64
CA ALA A 124 3.61 -33.59 -8.96
C ALA A 124 3.56 -33.92 -10.45
N VAL A 125 3.69 -32.89 -11.31
CA VAL A 125 3.75 -33.05 -12.77
C VAL A 125 4.94 -33.91 -13.20
N ILE A 126 6.13 -33.68 -12.62
CA ILE A 126 7.34 -34.45 -12.95
C ILE A 126 7.19 -35.91 -12.54
N ARG A 127 6.59 -36.18 -11.39
CA ARG A 127 6.38 -37.54 -10.87
C ARG A 127 5.17 -38.25 -11.47
N GLY A 128 4.30 -37.53 -12.18
CA GLY A 128 3.04 -38.07 -12.70
C GLY A 128 2.04 -38.44 -11.62
N VAL A 129 2.14 -37.83 -10.44
CA VAL A 129 1.21 -38.00 -9.31
C VAL A 129 0.40 -36.73 -9.11
N THR A 130 -0.67 -36.81 -8.33
CA THR A 130 -1.43 -35.63 -7.93
C THR A 130 -0.72 -34.90 -6.78
N THR A 131 -0.93 -33.60 -6.67
CA THR A 131 -0.37 -32.83 -5.54
C THR A 131 -0.84 -33.36 -4.19
N LYS A 132 -2.06 -33.93 -4.12
CA LYS A 132 -2.62 -34.51 -2.90
C LYS A 132 -1.86 -35.73 -2.39
N GLU A 133 -1.36 -36.56 -3.31
CA GLU A 133 -0.59 -37.76 -2.96
C GLU A 133 0.80 -37.42 -2.39
N LEU A 134 1.32 -36.21 -2.67
CA LEU A 134 2.60 -35.76 -2.13
C LEU A 134 2.51 -35.21 -0.70
N TYR A 135 1.33 -34.78 -0.24
CA TYR A 135 1.19 -34.12 1.07
C TYR A 135 1.72 -34.96 2.24
N PRO A 136 1.42 -36.27 2.35
CA PRO A 136 1.96 -37.11 3.41
C PRO A 136 3.49 -37.24 3.39
N GLU A 137 4.13 -37.15 2.22
CA GLU A 137 5.59 -37.25 2.08
C GLU A 137 6.32 -36.04 2.70
N PHE A 138 5.66 -34.89 2.71
CA PHE A 138 6.18 -33.63 3.24
C PHE A 138 5.55 -33.26 4.59
N GLY A 139 4.77 -34.15 5.20
CA GLY A 139 4.14 -33.92 6.50
C GLY A 139 3.01 -32.88 6.48
N LEU A 140 2.32 -32.72 5.35
CA LEU A 140 1.23 -31.77 5.17
C LEU A 140 -0.14 -32.43 5.37
N ASP A 141 -1.09 -31.71 5.98
CA ASP A 141 -2.50 -32.07 6.05
C ASP A 141 -3.33 -31.27 5.03
N MET A 142 -4.43 -31.85 4.56
CA MET A 142 -5.42 -31.18 3.68
C MET A 142 -6.28 -30.16 4.42
N ASN A 143 -6.23 -30.14 5.75
CA ASN A 143 -7.06 -29.28 6.60
C ASN A 143 -6.36 -27.97 7.04
N ASP A 144 -5.13 -27.72 6.56
CA ASP A 144 -4.28 -26.55 6.86
C ASP A 144 -4.41 -25.36 5.88
#